data_AF-N9N3K4-F1
#
_entry.id   AF-N9N3K4-F1
#
_cell.length_a   1.000
_cell.length_b   1.000
_cell.length_c   1.000
_cell.angle_alpha   90.00
_cell.angle_beta   90.00
_cell.angle_gamma   90.00
#
_symmetry.space_group_name_H-M   'P 1'
#
loop_
_entity.id
_entity.type
_entity.pdbx_description
1 polymer ?
#
loop_
_entity_poly.entity_id
_entity_poly.type
_entity_poly.pdbx_seq_one_letter_code
_entity_poly.pdbx_strand_id
1 'polypeptide(L)'
;MSLNTIYLWEPEIFTGKVPSEDNSHQVAFELHQQYSHIPSHGKTLRAWLSLFADKICDPQNQSFFPEQTQQWIQSIKEEFSQNVCAIIQLKALAQDAQNDAVYRVFYEAVRETGVGFYEPNYNVWAIGELQSPENAVEQMLQPYLLEPLEVQQTKQLDAQPKLAWGDGHFQAPKTMPEAEQLITHWFEQQAYTKDLQLDVFNIAHDFIANWGNLGRPELALDTGYRCFLLTQKQAGVFYQLKMVLRKLTVSPMLSFAMDFTDYFIPQHLQEQLPERLIFRLRSMDIYQCSTSGERADVCFSLIGRWDSEADIQDFFRNLNAYINFIFFHLGQGRLQALQAWAYGDMPPNIKIDLDFRFELMMIALSQDTVQLEQCYQNHKVLLTQNKARAHDLGLLEESYKFSQKLMKIVKDAGTGLQPYIKN
;
A
#
# COMPACT_ATOMS: atom_id res chain seq x y z
N MET A 1 -12.64 22.55 22.15
CA MET A 1 -13.78 22.12 21.30
C MET A 1 -13.60 20.64 21.03
N SER A 2 -14.68 19.85 21.09
CA SER A 2 -14.62 18.38 20.99
C SER A 2 -14.05 17.97 19.63
N LEU A 3 -12.79 17.53 19.60
CA LEU A 3 -12.07 17.15 18.37
C LEU A 3 -12.61 15.84 17.73
N ASN A 4 -13.49 15.10 18.42
CA ASN A 4 -13.88 13.74 18.05
C ASN A 4 -15.39 13.60 17.80
N THR A 5 -16.02 14.58 17.15
CA THR A 5 -17.47 14.54 16.88
C THR A 5 -17.73 14.37 15.39
N ILE A 6 -18.33 13.25 15.01
CA ILE A 6 -18.80 12.99 13.64
C ILE A 6 -20.16 13.67 13.47
N TYR A 7 -20.35 14.33 12.33
CA TYR A 7 -21.63 14.94 11.96
C TYR A 7 -22.30 14.06 10.91
N LEU A 8 -23.57 13.70 11.13
CA LEU A 8 -24.39 12.94 10.17
C LEU A 8 -25.65 13.74 9.84
N TRP A 9 -26.04 13.79 8.57
CA TRP A 9 -27.22 14.52 8.12
C TRP A 9 -27.98 13.82 7.01
N GLU A 10 -29.25 14.17 6.86
CA GLU A 10 -30.04 13.75 5.70
C GLU A 10 -29.53 14.42 4.41
N PRO A 11 -29.37 13.67 3.31
CA PRO A 11 -28.70 14.15 2.10
C PRO A 11 -29.36 15.42 1.51
N GLU A 12 -30.66 15.61 1.68
CA GLU A 12 -31.39 16.79 1.19
C GLU A 12 -31.00 18.13 1.83
N ILE A 13 -30.29 18.12 2.96
CA ILE A 13 -29.94 19.34 3.71
C ILE A 13 -28.73 20.04 3.10
N PHE A 14 -27.85 19.30 2.45
CA PHE A 14 -26.65 19.84 1.82
C PHE A 14 -26.71 19.67 0.31
N THR A 15 -26.98 20.77 -0.40
CA THR A 15 -27.02 20.83 -1.87
C THR A 15 -25.85 21.62 -2.48
N GLY A 16 -24.88 22.00 -1.63
CA GLY A 16 -23.70 22.77 -2.01
C GLY A 16 -22.58 21.93 -2.63
N LYS A 17 -21.50 22.59 -3.04
CA LYS A 17 -20.25 21.91 -3.41
C LYS A 17 -19.52 21.46 -2.14
N VAL A 18 -18.90 20.29 -2.18
CA VAL A 18 -18.03 19.80 -1.10
C VAL A 18 -17.01 20.89 -0.72
N PRO A 19 -16.88 21.25 0.57
CA PRO A 19 -15.92 22.25 1.02
C PRO A 19 -14.47 21.77 0.82
N SER A 20 -13.52 22.71 0.78
CA SER A 20 -12.10 22.35 0.81
C SER A 20 -11.72 21.76 2.17
N GLU A 21 -10.65 20.98 2.21
CA GLU A 21 -10.15 20.34 3.44
C GLU A 21 -10.02 21.32 4.61
N ASP A 22 -9.43 22.51 4.37
CA ASP A 22 -9.24 23.56 5.39
C ASP A 22 -10.54 24.13 5.97
N ASN A 23 -11.66 23.97 5.27
CA ASN A 23 -12.96 24.56 5.62
C ASN A 23 -14.01 23.52 6.01
N SER A 24 -13.70 22.23 5.86
CA SER A 24 -14.68 21.14 6.00
C SER A 24 -15.28 21.09 7.41
N HIS A 25 -14.44 21.18 8.44
CA HIS A 25 -14.91 21.22 9.83
C HIS A 25 -15.86 22.39 10.11
N GLN A 26 -15.49 23.59 9.67
CA GLN A 26 -16.29 24.79 9.90
C GLN A 26 -17.65 24.70 9.19
N VAL A 27 -17.68 24.16 7.96
CA VAL A 27 -18.92 23.97 7.20
C VAL A 27 -19.82 22.91 7.83
N ALA A 28 -19.29 21.78 8.32
CA ALA A 28 -20.07 20.79 9.07
C ALA A 28 -20.67 21.39 10.35
N PHE A 29 -19.88 22.18 11.06
CA PHE A 29 -20.33 22.84 12.28
C PHE A 29 -21.44 23.86 12.00
N GLU A 30 -21.31 24.67 10.94
CA GLU A 30 -22.33 25.62 10.51
C GLU A 30 -23.63 24.93 10.06
N LEU A 31 -23.52 23.85 9.28
CA LEU A 31 -24.67 23.01 8.93
C LEU A 31 -25.34 22.45 10.19
N HIS A 32 -24.56 21.96 11.15
CA HIS A 32 -25.11 21.49 12.41
C HIS A 32 -25.87 22.60 13.13
N GLN A 33 -25.29 23.78 13.29
CA GLN A 33 -25.97 24.92 13.94
C GLN A 33 -27.27 25.31 13.23
N GLN A 34 -27.31 25.23 11.90
CA GLN A 34 -28.46 25.63 11.11
C GLN A 34 -29.59 24.60 11.16
N TYR A 35 -29.27 23.30 11.22
CA TYR A 35 -30.24 22.22 11.02
C TYR A 35 -30.49 21.34 12.26
N SER A 36 -29.78 21.53 13.37
CA SER A 36 -29.90 20.70 14.60
C SER A 36 -31.25 20.78 15.29
N HIS A 37 -32.09 21.76 14.95
CA HIS A 37 -33.43 21.95 15.50
C HIS A 37 -34.53 21.84 14.44
N ILE A 38 -34.17 21.45 13.21
CA ILE A 38 -35.12 21.27 12.12
C ILE A 38 -35.65 19.84 12.17
N PRO A 39 -36.96 19.63 12.39
CA PRO A 39 -37.54 18.30 12.36
C PRO A 39 -37.38 17.71 10.96
N SER A 40 -36.82 16.51 10.87
CA SER A 40 -36.75 15.74 9.64
C SER A 40 -37.56 14.46 9.78
N HIS A 41 -38.01 13.90 8.65
CA HIS A 41 -38.52 12.53 8.62
C HIS A 41 -37.43 11.49 8.94
N GLY A 42 -36.15 11.88 8.90
CA GLY A 42 -35.02 11.10 9.40
C GLY A 42 -34.86 9.75 8.71
N LYS A 43 -35.37 9.61 7.48
CA LYS A 43 -35.54 8.31 6.83
C LYS A 43 -34.18 7.68 6.57
N THR A 44 -33.22 8.47 6.09
CA THR A 44 -31.88 8.00 5.72
C THR A 44 -31.02 7.79 6.95
N LEU A 45 -31.09 8.69 7.94
CA LEU A 45 -30.40 8.55 9.23
C LEU A 45 -30.87 7.31 10.00
N ARG A 46 -32.18 7.02 9.99
CA ARG A 46 -32.73 5.80 10.62
C ARG A 46 -32.35 4.53 9.87
N ALA A 47 -32.35 4.57 8.53
CA ALA A 47 -31.89 3.45 7.72
C ALA A 47 -30.42 3.14 7.99
N TRP A 48 -29.58 4.18 8.06
CA TRP A 48 -28.17 4.08 8.39
C TRP A 48 -27.97 3.43 9.76
N LEU A 49 -28.64 3.96 10.80
CA LEU A 49 -28.51 3.44 12.16
C LEU A 49 -29.00 1.99 12.28
N SER A 50 -30.06 1.63 11.56
CA SER A 50 -30.59 0.26 11.56
C SER A 50 -29.54 -0.70 10.99
N LEU A 51 -29.01 -0.40 9.81
CA LEU A 51 -27.99 -1.22 9.16
C LEU A 51 -26.69 -1.31 9.97
N PHE A 52 -26.23 -0.18 10.50
CA PHE A 52 -25.03 -0.09 11.35
C PHE A 52 -25.18 -0.96 12.60
N ALA A 53 -26.32 -0.89 13.28
CA ALA A 53 -26.56 -1.65 14.48
C ALA A 53 -26.84 -3.13 14.22
N ASP A 54 -27.53 -3.47 13.14
CA ASP A 54 -27.86 -4.86 12.80
C ASP A 54 -26.59 -5.66 12.51
N LYS A 55 -25.61 -5.05 11.82
CA LYS A 55 -24.31 -5.68 11.55
C LYS A 55 -23.46 -5.87 12.80
N ILE A 56 -23.49 -4.91 13.75
CA ILE A 56 -22.69 -5.01 14.98
C ILE A 56 -23.34 -5.96 16.00
N CYS A 57 -24.66 -5.99 16.07
CA CYS A 57 -25.41 -6.86 16.96
C CYS A 57 -25.69 -8.25 16.35
N ASP A 58 -25.21 -8.54 15.13
CA ASP A 58 -25.38 -9.85 14.49
C ASP A 58 -24.71 -10.94 15.37
N PRO A 59 -25.44 -12.01 15.76
CA PRO A 59 -24.88 -13.14 16.46
C PRO A 59 -23.61 -13.74 15.81
N GLN A 60 -23.48 -13.66 14.49
CA GLN A 60 -22.33 -14.15 13.74
C GLN A 60 -21.08 -13.26 13.92
N ASN A 61 -21.26 -12.00 14.33
CA ASN A 61 -20.17 -11.03 14.49
C ASN A 61 -19.79 -10.76 15.97
N GLN A 62 -20.38 -11.49 16.92
CA GLN A 62 -20.17 -11.30 18.36
C GLN A 62 -18.70 -11.44 18.80
N SER A 63 -17.88 -12.22 18.06
CA SER A 63 -16.45 -12.34 18.33
C SER A 63 -15.66 -11.07 17.99
N PHE A 64 -16.19 -10.21 17.13
CA PHE A 64 -15.54 -8.98 16.68
C PHE A 64 -15.99 -7.75 17.47
N PHE A 65 -17.20 -7.79 18.05
CA PHE A 65 -17.79 -6.67 18.77
C PHE A 65 -18.07 -7.03 20.24
N PRO A 66 -17.40 -6.37 21.19
CA PRO A 66 -17.54 -6.64 22.60
C PRO A 66 -18.93 -6.19 23.06
N GLU A 67 -19.36 -6.70 24.21
CA GLU A 67 -20.65 -6.31 24.82
C GLU A 67 -20.75 -4.80 25.03
N GLN A 68 -19.63 -4.13 25.35
CA GLN A 68 -19.55 -2.69 25.54
C GLN A 68 -19.91 -1.90 24.27
N THR A 69 -19.47 -2.34 23.10
CA THR A 69 -19.82 -1.70 21.81
C THR A 69 -21.28 -1.93 21.46
N GLN A 70 -21.81 -3.11 21.77
CA GLN A 70 -23.24 -3.40 21.57
C GLN A 70 -24.11 -2.52 22.48
N GLN A 71 -23.74 -2.35 23.75
CA GLN A 71 -24.41 -1.43 24.69
C GLN A 71 -24.32 0.03 24.23
N TRP A 72 -23.16 0.46 23.73
CA TRP A 72 -22.97 1.79 23.15
C TRP A 72 -23.90 2.03 21.95
N ILE A 73 -24.06 1.06 21.05
CA ILE A 73 -25.01 1.17 19.93
C ILE A 73 -26.46 1.25 20.40
N GLN A 74 -26.84 0.52 21.44
CA GLN A 74 -28.17 0.65 22.00
C GLN A 74 -28.41 2.06 22.56
N SER A 75 -27.40 2.68 23.18
CA SER A 75 -27.51 4.08 23.63
C SER A 75 -27.69 5.07 22.46
N ILE A 76 -27.04 4.82 21.32
CA ILE A 76 -27.24 5.62 20.09
C ILE A 76 -28.65 5.41 19.54
N LYS A 77 -29.16 4.17 19.53
CA LYS A 77 -30.54 3.87 19.11
C LYS A 77 -31.57 4.62 19.95
N GLU A 78 -31.36 4.66 21.26
CA GLU A 78 -32.21 5.40 22.18
C GLU A 78 -32.13 6.91 21.95
N GLU A 79 -30.94 7.48 21.75
CA GLU A 79 -30.75 8.90 21.44
C GLU A 79 -31.46 9.32 20.14
N PHE A 80 -31.35 8.50 19.08
CA PHE A 80 -32.05 8.72 17.82
C PHE A 80 -33.58 8.58 17.97
N SER A 81 -34.06 7.69 18.84
CA SER A 81 -35.50 7.54 19.06
C SER A 81 -36.15 8.78 19.70
N GLN A 82 -35.36 9.59 20.40
CA GLN A 82 -35.83 10.76 21.16
C GLN A 82 -35.71 12.09 20.39
N ASN A 83 -34.75 12.23 19.46
CA ASN A 83 -34.50 13.49 18.73
C ASN A 83 -34.11 13.27 17.26
N VAL A 84 -35.08 13.08 16.37
CA VAL A 84 -34.82 12.97 14.92
C VAL A 84 -34.81 14.34 14.27
N CYS A 85 -33.64 14.98 14.33
CA CYS A 85 -33.35 16.20 13.61
C CYS A 85 -32.71 15.88 12.25
N ALA A 86 -32.69 16.88 11.39
CA ALA A 86 -32.14 16.79 10.04
C ALA A 86 -30.61 16.52 10.05
N ILE A 87 -29.92 16.93 11.12
CA ILE A 87 -28.49 16.67 11.39
C ILE A 87 -28.30 16.30 12.85
N ILE A 88 -27.32 15.45 13.13
CA ILE A 88 -26.98 14.94 14.45
C ILE A 88 -25.46 14.91 14.67
N GLN A 89 -25.08 14.82 15.94
CA GLN A 89 -23.70 14.63 16.37
C GLN A 89 -23.54 13.23 16.94
N LEU A 90 -22.57 12.48 16.43
CA LEU A 90 -22.08 11.27 17.05
C LEU A 90 -20.77 11.58 17.78
N LYS A 91 -20.76 11.40 19.09
CA LYS A 91 -19.54 11.55 19.89
C LYS A 91 -18.72 10.27 19.74
N ALA A 92 -17.54 10.41 19.15
CA ALA A 92 -16.41 9.48 19.03
C ALA A 92 -16.74 7.98 18.89
N LEU A 93 -16.28 7.36 17.80
CA LEU A 93 -16.25 5.90 17.63
C LEU A 93 -15.16 5.21 18.49
N ALA A 94 -14.49 5.94 19.38
CA ALA A 94 -13.23 5.55 20.00
C ALA A 94 -13.40 4.74 21.30
N GLN A 95 -13.19 3.41 21.22
CA GLN A 95 -12.72 2.58 22.33
C GLN A 95 -11.66 1.57 21.86
N ASP A 96 -10.54 1.53 22.59
CA ASP A 96 -9.30 0.88 22.16
C ASP A 96 -9.43 -0.63 21.89
N ALA A 97 -8.76 -1.06 20.81
CA ALA A 97 -8.62 -2.41 20.24
C ALA A 97 -9.71 -2.90 19.26
N GLN A 98 -10.86 -2.23 19.11
CA GLN A 98 -11.94 -2.67 18.19
C GLN A 98 -12.46 -1.61 17.21
N ASN A 99 -11.81 -0.44 17.16
CA ASN A 99 -12.22 0.70 16.34
C ASN A 99 -12.31 0.36 14.84
N ASP A 100 -11.42 -0.48 14.30
CA ASP A 100 -11.35 -0.76 12.86
C ASP A 100 -12.60 -1.46 12.33
N ALA A 101 -13.13 -2.43 13.09
CA ALA A 101 -14.33 -3.15 12.72
C ALA A 101 -15.58 -2.24 12.79
N VAL A 102 -15.64 -1.34 13.78
CA VAL A 102 -16.76 -0.41 13.95
C VAL A 102 -16.74 0.67 12.85
N TYR A 103 -15.58 1.24 12.54
CA TYR A 103 -15.42 2.18 11.42
C TYR A 103 -15.75 1.53 10.07
N ARG A 104 -15.38 0.27 9.86
CA ARG A 104 -15.78 -0.49 8.66
C ARG A 104 -17.30 -0.57 8.51
N VAL A 105 -18.00 -1.01 9.55
CA VAL A 105 -19.46 -1.11 9.53
C VAL A 105 -20.11 0.27 9.38
N PHE A 106 -19.52 1.31 10.00
CA PHE A 106 -19.97 2.70 9.88
C PHE A 106 -19.98 3.15 8.41
N TYR A 107 -18.84 3.03 7.72
CA TYR A 107 -18.72 3.49 6.34
C TYR A 107 -19.49 2.63 5.35
N GLU A 108 -19.58 1.32 5.59
CA GLU A 108 -20.43 0.45 4.80
C GLU A 108 -21.91 0.86 4.90
N ALA A 109 -22.38 1.16 6.11
CA ALA A 109 -23.73 1.66 6.32
C ALA A 109 -23.94 3.02 5.66
N VAL A 110 -22.93 3.90 5.65
CA VAL A 110 -23.00 5.18 4.93
C VAL A 110 -23.16 4.93 3.43
N ARG A 111 -22.35 4.06 2.84
CA ARG A 111 -22.39 3.73 1.41
C ARG A 111 -23.75 3.17 1.01
N GLU A 112 -24.30 2.24 1.80
CA GLU A 112 -25.57 1.57 1.47
C GLU A 112 -26.79 2.47 1.64
N THR A 113 -26.72 3.48 2.52
CA THR A 113 -27.87 4.34 2.80
C THR A 113 -27.79 5.71 2.16
N GLY A 114 -26.60 6.18 1.77
CA GLY A 114 -26.40 7.50 1.19
C GLY A 114 -26.56 8.65 2.18
N VAL A 115 -26.44 8.38 3.49
CA VAL A 115 -26.44 9.44 4.52
C VAL A 115 -25.26 10.38 4.29
N GLY A 116 -25.46 11.68 4.52
CA GLY A 116 -24.37 12.65 4.48
C GLY A 116 -23.56 12.63 5.78
N PHE A 117 -22.24 12.79 5.71
CA PHE A 117 -21.41 12.82 6.91
C PHE A 117 -20.13 13.64 6.79
N TYR A 118 -19.62 14.07 7.94
CA TYR A 118 -18.27 14.61 8.13
C TYR A 118 -17.60 13.99 9.35
N GLU A 119 -16.42 13.39 9.14
CA GLU A 119 -15.55 12.86 10.21
C GLU A 119 -14.29 13.72 10.36
N PRO A 120 -14.21 14.58 11.40
CA PRO A 120 -13.03 15.42 11.68
C PRO A 120 -11.71 14.67 11.87
N ASN A 121 -11.68 13.45 12.39
CA ASN A 121 -10.40 12.76 12.65
C ASN A 121 -9.63 12.43 11.36
N TYR A 122 -10.37 12.19 10.27
CA TYR A 122 -9.83 11.83 8.97
C TYR A 122 -10.12 12.88 7.90
N ASN A 123 -10.76 13.99 8.27
CA ASN A 123 -11.20 15.06 7.39
C ASN A 123 -12.01 14.56 6.18
N VAL A 124 -12.92 13.61 6.40
CA VAL A 124 -13.68 12.98 5.32
C VAL A 124 -15.10 13.49 5.27
N TRP A 125 -15.57 13.75 4.04
CA TRP A 125 -16.90 14.26 3.72
C TRP A 125 -17.62 13.37 2.70
N ALA A 126 -18.92 13.09 2.87
CA ALA A 126 -19.76 12.46 1.84
C ALA A 126 -21.21 12.99 1.84
N ILE A 127 -21.89 12.95 0.68
CA ILE A 127 -23.27 13.44 0.49
C ILE A 127 -24.04 12.55 -0.52
N GLY A 128 -25.09 11.83 -0.10
CA GLY A 128 -26.08 11.23 -1.02
C GLY A 128 -25.52 10.25 -2.06
N GLU A 129 -26.32 9.95 -3.09
CA GLU A 129 -25.94 9.12 -4.25
C GLU A 129 -24.85 9.75 -5.15
N LEU A 130 -24.40 10.97 -4.83
CA LEU A 130 -23.34 11.67 -5.56
C LEU A 130 -22.11 11.87 -4.67
N GLN A 131 -21.19 10.90 -4.81
CA GLN A 131 -19.81 10.94 -4.32
C GLN A 131 -19.64 10.81 -2.79
N SER A 132 -19.86 9.61 -2.27
CA SER A 132 -18.67 8.95 -1.73
C SER A 132 -17.93 8.38 -2.96
N PRO A 133 -16.69 8.77 -3.28
CA PRO A 133 -15.91 7.96 -4.21
C PRO A 133 -16.07 6.51 -3.76
N GLU A 134 -16.44 5.58 -4.64
CA GLU A 134 -16.46 4.15 -4.29
C GLU A 134 -15.16 3.74 -3.58
N ASN A 135 -14.08 4.47 -3.91
CA ASN A 135 -12.74 4.36 -3.38
C ASN A 135 -12.44 5.21 -2.12
N ALA A 136 -13.27 6.15 -1.66
CA ALA A 136 -12.95 6.93 -0.45
C ALA A 136 -13.17 6.09 0.80
N VAL A 137 -14.22 5.27 0.80
CA VAL A 137 -14.45 4.27 1.84
C VAL A 137 -13.35 3.20 1.80
N GLU A 138 -12.96 2.73 0.61
CA GLU A 138 -11.88 1.76 0.44
C GLU A 138 -10.49 2.33 0.79
N GLN A 139 -10.18 3.57 0.42
CA GLN A 139 -8.93 4.27 0.73
C GLN A 139 -8.84 4.70 2.20
N MET A 140 -9.98 5.04 2.84
CA MET A 140 -10.02 5.28 4.28
C MET A 140 -9.86 4.00 5.08
N LEU A 141 -10.38 2.88 4.58
CA LEU A 141 -10.25 1.58 5.23
C LEU A 141 -8.91 0.91 4.89
N GLN A 142 -8.23 1.27 3.80
CA GLN A 142 -6.95 0.66 3.42
C GLN A 142 -5.88 0.68 4.53
N PRO A 143 -5.68 1.78 5.29
CA PRO A 143 -4.75 1.77 6.43
C PRO A 143 -5.17 0.81 7.57
N TYR A 144 -6.47 0.55 7.73
CA TYR A 144 -7.09 -0.23 8.82
C TYR A 144 -7.47 -1.67 8.43
N LEU A 145 -7.56 -1.97 7.13
CA LEU A 145 -7.68 -3.33 6.55
C LEU A 145 -6.34 -4.07 6.57
N LEU A 146 -5.26 -3.38 6.95
CA LEU A 146 -3.90 -3.89 7.00
C LEU A 146 -3.44 -4.21 8.43
N GLU A 147 -4.29 -4.05 9.46
CA GLU A 147 -4.04 -4.79 10.68
C GLU A 147 -4.30 -6.29 10.43
N PRO A 148 -3.39 -7.17 10.89
CA PRO A 148 -3.32 -8.52 10.39
C PRO A 148 -4.57 -9.31 10.80
N LEU A 149 -5.30 -9.83 9.81
CA LEU A 149 -6.01 -11.09 10.02
C LEU A 149 -4.99 -12.08 10.55
N GLU A 150 -5.31 -12.67 11.70
CA GLU A 150 -4.46 -13.49 12.56
C GLU A 150 -3.23 -14.06 11.84
N VAL A 151 -2.06 -13.82 12.42
CA VAL A 151 -0.82 -14.50 12.06
C VAL A 151 -1.08 -16.01 12.10
N GLN A 152 -1.48 -16.59 10.97
CA GLN A 152 -1.16 -17.96 10.67
C GLN A 152 0.35 -17.95 10.66
N GLN A 153 0.92 -18.37 11.79
CA GLN A 153 2.31 -18.78 11.87
C GLN A 153 2.55 -19.59 10.62
N THR A 154 3.34 -19.00 9.72
CA THR A 154 3.68 -19.62 8.45
C THR A 154 4.50 -20.82 8.87
N LYS A 155 3.83 -21.97 9.00
CA LYS A 155 4.50 -23.25 9.17
C LYS A 155 5.57 -23.26 8.08
N GLN A 156 6.81 -23.46 8.53
CA GLN A 156 8.02 -23.49 7.71
C GLN A 156 7.69 -23.97 6.30
N LEU A 157 7.86 -23.05 5.34
CA LEU A 157 7.69 -23.27 3.93
C LEU A 157 8.86 -24.13 3.42
N ASP A 158 8.85 -25.41 3.79
CA ASP A 158 9.63 -26.47 3.14
C ASP A 158 8.86 -27.10 1.95
N ALA A 159 7.71 -26.54 1.59
CA ALA A 159 6.95 -27.00 0.44
C ALA A 159 7.43 -26.27 -0.82
N GLN A 160 8.00 -27.02 -1.77
CA GLN A 160 8.24 -26.54 -3.13
C GLN A 160 6.98 -25.83 -3.67
N PRO A 161 7.13 -24.70 -4.40
CA PRO A 161 5.99 -23.96 -4.91
C PRO A 161 5.15 -24.85 -5.81
N LYS A 162 3.92 -25.15 -5.39
CA LYS A 162 2.92 -25.74 -6.29
C LYS A 162 2.56 -24.68 -7.32
N LEU A 163 2.96 -24.90 -8.57
CA LEU A 163 2.45 -24.14 -9.71
C LEU A 163 0.92 -24.29 -9.70
N ALA A 164 0.18 -23.19 -9.60
CA ALA A 164 -1.28 -23.23 -9.76
C ALA A 164 -1.69 -23.76 -11.15
N TRP A 165 -0.76 -23.71 -12.10
CA TRP A 165 -0.89 -24.20 -13.47
C TRP A 165 0.04 -25.39 -13.70
N GLY A 166 -0.08 -26.40 -12.84
CA GLY A 166 0.33 -27.75 -13.21
C GLY A 166 -0.63 -28.26 -14.28
N ASP A 167 -0.21 -28.20 -15.55
CA ASP A 167 -0.83 -28.90 -16.69
C ASP A 167 -2.08 -28.28 -17.34
N GLY A 168 -2.49 -27.07 -16.96
CA GLY A 168 -3.65 -26.40 -17.54
C GLY A 168 -3.39 -25.81 -18.93
N HIS A 169 -3.93 -26.44 -19.98
CA HIS A 169 -4.01 -25.83 -21.31
C HIS A 169 -4.85 -24.54 -21.24
N PHE A 170 -4.26 -23.42 -21.66
CA PHE A 170 -5.02 -22.18 -21.91
C PHE A 170 -4.80 -21.67 -23.32
N GLN A 171 -5.78 -20.91 -23.80
CA GLN A 171 -5.62 -20.19 -25.04
C GLN A 171 -4.80 -18.93 -24.77
N ALA A 172 -3.75 -18.71 -25.56
CA ALA A 172 -3.02 -17.45 -25.56
C ALA A 172 -3.99 -16.29 -25.84
N PRO A 173 -3.97 -15.22 -25.03
CA PRO A 173 -4.88 -14.11 -25.17
C PRO A 173 -4.63 -13.42 -26.52
N LYS A 174 -5.70 -13.02 -27.20
CA LYS A 174 -5.66 -12.28 -28.46
C LYS A 174 -5.97 -10.79 -28.25
N THR A 175 -6.50 -10.44 -27.09
CA THR A 175 -6.88 -9.07 -26.73
C THR A 175 -6.32 -8.70 -25.35
N MET A 176 -6.19 -7.40 -25.08
CA MET A 176 -5.74 -6.90 -23.78
C MET A 176 -6.69 -7.28 -22.61
N PRO A 177 -8.03 -7.24 -22.78
CA PRO A 177 -8.95 -7.78 -21.76
C PRO A 177 -8.77 -9.28 -21.48
N GLU A 178 -8.52 -10.10 -22.50
CA GLU A 178 -8.23 -11.53 -22.29
C GLU A 178 -6.92 -11.73 -21.51
N ALA A 179 -5.89 -10.93 -21.81
CA ALA A 179 -4.64 -10.97 -21.07
C ALA A 179 -4.81 -10.50 -19.62
N GLU A 180 -5.63 -9.47 -19.39
CA GLU A 180 -6.01 -9.01 -18.06
C GLU A 180 -6.67 -10.13 -17.25
N GLN A 181 -7.70 -10.77 -17.81
CA GLN A 181 -8.36 -11.90 -17.13
C GLN A 181 -7.38 -13.02 -16.81
N LEU A 182 -6.50 -13.38 -17.74
CA LEU A 182 -5.49 -14.41 -17.53
C LEU A 182 -4.53 -14.06 -16.39
N ILE A 183 -4.03 -12.81 -16.36
CA ILE A 183 -3.07 -12.34 -15.35
C ILE A 183 -3.74 -12.23 -13.98
N THR A 184 -4.92 -11.62 -13.90
CA THR A 184 -5.69 -11.48 -12.66
C THR A 184 -5.98 -12.84 -12.06
N HIS A 185 -6.50 -13.78 -12.86
CA HIS A 185 -6.76 -15.14 -12.43
C HIS A 185 -5.49 -15.86 -11.95
N TRP A 186 -4.37 -15.65 -12.64
CA TRP A 186 -3.09 -16.21 -12.22
C TRP A 186 -2.66 -15.70 -10.84
N PHE A 187 -2.76 -14.39 -10.58
CA PHE A 187 -2.42 -13.79 -9.28
C PHE A 187 -3.33 -14.26 -8.15
N GLU A 188 -4.64 -14.38 -8.40
CA GLU A 188 -5.61 -14.89 -7.41
C GLU A 188 -5.32 -16.33 -6.96
N GLN A 189 -4.65 -17.11 -7.81
CA GLN A 189 -4.34 -18.51 -7.53
C GLN A 189 -2.98 -18.74 -6.85
N GLN A 190 -2.06 -17.78 -6.84
CA GLN A 190 -0.75 -18.02 -6.22
C GLN A 190 -0.80 -17.88 -4.70
N ALA A 191 -0.08 -18.76 -4.01
CA ALA A 191 -0.03 -18.79 -2.55
C ALA A 191 0.45 -17.46 -1.92
N TYR A 192 1.36 -16.73 -2.58
CA TYR A 192 1.96 -15.50 -2.06
C TYR A 192 1.25 -14.22 -2.49
N THR A 193 0.43 -14.28 -3.55
CA THR A 193 -0.21 -13.07 -4.10
C THR A 193 -1.71 -13.02 -3.87
N LYS A 194 -2.36 -14.15 -3.57
CA LYS A 194 -3.81 -14.23 -3.33
C LYS A 194 -4.32 -13.33 -2.19
N ASP A 195 -3.47 -13.04 -1.22
CA ASP A 195 -3.80 -12.24 -0.03
C ASP A 195 -3.30 -10.79 -0.16
N LEU A 196 -2.70 -10.43 -1.31
CA LEU A 196 -2.28 -9.07 -1.62
C LEU A 196 -3.43 -8.33 -2.33
N GLN A 197 -3.49 -7.01 -2.17
CA GLN A 197 -4.41 -6.21 -2.94
C GLN A 197 -3.90 -6.11 -4.39
N LEU A 198 -4.73 -6.52 -5.34
CA LEU A 198 -4.47 -6.38 -6.77
C LEU A 198 -5.33 -5.25 -7.35
N ASP A 199 -4.69 -4.15 -7.72
CA ASP A 199 -5.33 -3.08 -8.48
C ASP A 199 -4.97 -3.21 -9.97
N VAL A 200 -5.97 -3.07 -10.83
CA VAL A 200 -5.80 -3.12 -12.30
C VAL A 200 -6.23 -1.80 -12.92
N PHE A 201 -5.33 -1.15 -13.66
CA PHE A 201 -5.60 0.13 -14.31
C PHE A 201 -5.34 0.07 -15.81
N ASN A 202 -6.13 0.86 -16.55
CA ASN A 202 -6.00 1.02 -18.00
C ASN A 202 -4.92 2.04 -18.43
N ILE A 203 -4.11 2.48 -17.47
CA ILE A 203 -3.03 3.46 -17.62
C ILE A 203 -1.91 3.11 -16.64
N ALA A 204 -0.70 3.62 -16.92
CA ALA A 204 0.38 3.59 -15.95
C ALA A 204 -0.04 4.27 -14.64
N HIS A 205 0.12 3.56 -13.53
CA HIS A 205 -0.07 4.09 -12.19
C HIS A 205 1.07 3.61 -11.28
N ASP A 206 1.36 4.35 -10.22
CA ASP A 206 2.42 4.04 -9.26
C ASP A 206 2.12 4.68 -7.90
N PHE A 207 1.88 3.87 -6.86
CA PHE A 207 1.58 4.38 -5.52
C PHE A 207 2.81 4.93 -4.77
N ILE A 208 4.02 4.64 -5.26
CA ILE A 208 5.28 5.06 -4.63
C ILE A 208 5.86 6.28 -5.35
N ALA A 209 5.79 6.31 -6.69
CA ALA A 209 6.26 7.42 -7.51
C ALA A 209 5.09 8.09 -8.23
N ASN A 210 4.29 8.88 -7.49
CA ASN A 210 3.02 9.45 -7.97
C ASN A 210 3.17 10.49 -9.10
N TRP A 211 4.39 10.78 -9.54
CA TRP A 211 4.65 11.75 -10.58
C TRP A 211 4.05 11.30 -11.92
N GLY A 212 3.10 12.08 -12.43
CA GLY A 212 2.40 11.77 -13.67
C GLY A 212 1.21 10.81 -13.51
N ASN A 213 0.86 10.40 -12.29
CA ASN A 213 -0.37 9.65 -12.06
C ASN A 213 -1.59 10.54 -12.38
N LEU A 214 -2.60 9.94 -13.00
CA LEU A 214 -3.93 10.54 -13.01
C LEU A 214 -4.53 10.47 -11.60
N GLY A 215 -5.29 11.50 -11.22
CA GLY A 215 -5.96 11.53 -9.92
C GLY A 215 -7.10 10.52 -9.77
N ARG A 216 -7.61 9.99 -10.89
CA ARG A 216 -8.64 8.94 -10.96
C ARG A 216 -8.26 7.89 -12.03
N PRO A 217 -7.23 7.06 -11.79
CA PRO A 217 -6.75 6.09 -12.78
C PRO A 217 -7.80 5.02 -13.14
N GLU A 218 -8.77 4.78 -12.25
CA GLU A 218 -9.92 3.88 -12.45
C GLU A 218 -10.89 4.38 -13.53
N LEU A 219 -10.98 5.70 -13.71
CA LEU A 219 -11.82 6.34 -14.74
C LEU A 219 -11.06 6.60 -16.04
N ALA A 220 -9.79 6.17 -16.12
CA ALA A 220 -8.98 6.40 -17.31
C ALA A 220 -9.55 5.64 -18.52
N LEU A 221 -9.61 6.33 -19.66
CA LEU A 221 -9.98 5.72 -20.94
C LEU A 221 -9.06 4.54 -21.24
N ASP A 222 -9.61 3.47 -21.81
CA ASP A 222 -8.82 2.32 -22.22
C ASP A 222 -7.87 2.69 -23.36
N THR A 223 -6.59 2.80 -23.04
CA THR A 223 -5.52 3.11 -24.02
C THR A 223 -4.86 1.85 -24.60
N GLY A 224 -5.40 0.67 -24.30
CA GLY A 224 -4.78 -0.63 -24.63
C GLY A 224 -3.62 -0.99 -23.69
N TYR A 225 -3.53 -0.33 -22.55
CA TYR A 225 -2.52 -0.54 -21.51
C TYR A 225 -3.16 -1.27 -20.34
N ARG A 226 -2.42 -2.18 -19.68
CA ARG A 226 -2.82 -2.76 -18.39
C ARG A 226 -1.69 -2.64 -17.39
N CYS A 227 -1.97 -1.98 -16.27
CA CYS A 227 -1.10 -1.89 -15.11
C CYS A 227 -1.68 -2.76 -14.01
N PHE A 228 -0.95 -3.77 -13.59
CA PHE A 228 -1.28 -4.61 -12.43
C PHE A 228 -0.39 -4.14 -11.28
N LEU A 229 -0.99 -3.81 -10.16
CA LEU A 229 -0.31 -3.35 -8.96
C LEU A 229 -0.71 -4.27 -7.83
N LEU A 230 0.23 -5.12 -7.40
CA LEU A 230 0.08 -5.86 -6.16
C LEU A 230 0.69 -5.05 -5.03
N THR A 231 -0.16 -4.67 -4.08
CA THR A 231 0.22 -3.84 -2.97
C THR A 231 -0.02 -4.53 -1.64
N GLN A 232 0.80 -4.18 -0.67
CA GLN A 232 0.66 -4.57 0.72
C GLN A 232 1.33 -3.49 1.56
N LYS A 233 0.76 -3.15 2.71
CA LYS A 233 1.50 -2.38 3.72
C LYS A 233 1.47 -3.12 5.04
N GLN A 234 2.64 -3.28 5.63
CA GLN A 234 2.81 -4.00 6.88
C GLN A 234 3.83 -3.29 7.73
N ALA A 235 3.45 -2.98 8.97
CA ALA A 235 4.31 -2.33 9.96
C ALA A 235 5.06 -1.12 9.35
N GLY A 236 4.36 -0.17 8.74
CA GLY A 236 5.00 1.04 8.17
C GLY A 236 5.87 0.81 6.92
N VAL A 237 5.89 -0.39 6.35
CA VAL A 237 6.54 -0.68 5.06
C VAL A 237 5.48 -0.95 4.00
N PHE A 238 5.47 -0.16 2.93
CA PHE A 238 4.60 -0.30 1.77
C PHE A 238 5.34 -1.04 0.65
N TYR A 239 4.75 -2.10 0.13
CA TYR A 239 5.25 -2.96 -0.94
C TYR A 239 4.42 -2.72 -2.19
N GLN A 240 5.11 -2.66 -3.34
CA GLN A 240 4.47 -2.61 -4.64
C GLN A 240 5.21 -3.51 -5.62
N LEU A 241 4.54 -4.55 -6.11
CA LEU A 241 4.92 -5.24 -7.32
C LEU A 241 4.07 -4.72 -8.47
N LYS A 242 4.74 -4.05 -9.41
CA LYS A 242 4.10 -3.44 -10.56
C LYS A 242 4.43 -4.22 -11.82
N MET A 243 3.40 -4.68 -12.53
CA MET A 243 3.51 -5.26 -13.85
C MET A 243 2.75 -4.41 -14.87
N VAL A 244 3.40 -4.10 -15.97
CA VAL A 244 2.83 -3.28 -17.04
C VAL A 244 2.83 -4.08 -18.33
N LEU A 245 1.65 -4.30 -18.88
CA LEU A 245 1.45 -4.87 -20.20
C LEU A 245 0.97 -3.78 -21.15
N ARG A 246 1.82 -3.42 -22.13
CA ARG A 246 1.48 -2.39 -23.14
C ARG A 246 0.87 -2.98 -24.41
N LYS A 247 1.32 -4.18 -24.77
CA LYS A 247 0.94 -4.94 -25.96
C LYS A 247 1.27 -6.40 -25.70
N LEU A 248 0.53 -7.33 -26.31
CA LEU A 248 0.82 -8.76 -26.24
C LEU A 248 2.17 -9.12 -26.88
N THR A 249 2.57 -8.39 -27.90
CA THR A 249 3.83 -8.63 -28.63
C THR A 249 5.07 -8.04 -27.95
N VAL A 250 4.95 -7.51 -26.74
CA VAL A 250 6.05 -6.88 -25.98
C VAL A 250 6.09 -7.45 -24.59
N SER A 251 7.29 -7.69 -24.07
CA SER A 251 7.48 -8.21 -22.72
C SER A 251 6.85 -7.29 -21.68
N PRO A 252 6.14 -7.85 -20.68
CA PRO A 252 5.66 -7.07 -19.55
C PRO A 252 6.82 -6.36 -18.85
N MET A 253 6.63 -5.10 -18.50
CA MET A 253 7.60 -4.39 -17.66
C MET A 253 7.27 -4.68 -16.21
N LEU A 254 8.20 -5.30 -15.48
CA LEU A 254 8.03 -5.61 -14.07
C LEU A 254 8.98 -4.77 -13.22
N SER A 255 8.49 -4.26 -12.09
CA SER A 255 9.31 -3.60 -11.08
C SER A 255 8.75 -3.88 -9.70
N PHE A 256 9.63 -4.25 -8.77
CA PHE A 256 9.31 -4.32 -7.35
C PHE A 256 9.87 -3.09 -6.64
N ALA A 257 9.11 -2.57 -5.68
CA ALA A 257 9.51 -1.46 -4.85
C ALA A 257 9.00 -1.61 -3.42
N MET A 258 9.78 -1.10 -2.47
CA MET A 258 9.41 -0.98 -1.06
C MET A 258 9.61 0.46 -0.64
N ASP A 259 8.63 1.04 0.03
CA ASP A 259 8.75 2.31 0.73
C ASP A 259 8.65 2.06 2.23
N PHE A 260 9.74 2.34 2.93
CA PHE A 260 9.84 2.17 4.38
C PHE A 260 10.03 3.51 5.09
N THR A 261 9.63 4.61 4.45
CA THR A 261 9.67 5.95 5.06
C THR A 261 8.90 5.98 6.37
N ASP A 262 7.66 5.47 6.38
CA ASP A 262 6.81 5.45 7.58
C ASP A 262 7.36 4.55 8.70
N TYR A 263 8.18 3.54 8.36
CA TYR A 263 8.82 2.68 9.34
C TYR A 263 9.93 3.40 10.12
N PHE A 264 10.77 4.16 9.42
CA PHE A 264 11.94 4.81 10.02
C PHE A 264 11.70 6.26 10.41
N ILE A 265 10.75 6.96 9.79
CA ILE A 265 10.65 8.41 9.86
C ILE A 265 9.27 8.80 10.37
N PRO A 266 9.19 9.26 11.63
CA PRO A 266 7.95 9.82 12.18
C PRO A 266 7.37 10.89 11.26
N GLN A 267 6.05 10.92 11.11
CA GLN A 267 5.35 11.78 10.15
C GLN A 267 5.77 13.25 10.23
N HIS A 268 5.93 13.80 11.44
CA HIS A 268 6.36 15.18 11.66
C HIS A 268 7.82 15.50 11.25
N LEU A 269 8.63 14.47 10.96
CA LEU A 269 10.00 14.59 10.46
C LEU A 269 10.11 14.29 8.96
N GLN A 270 9.06 13.77 8.32
CA GLN A 270 9.13 13.36 6.92
C GLN A 270 9.37 14.55 5.97
N GLU A 271 8.81 15.73 6.26
CA GLU A 271 9.06 16.96 5.48
C GLU A 271 10.53 17.40 5.51
N GLN A 272 11.31 16.93 6.50
CA GLN A 272 12.73 17.22 6.56
C GLN A 272 13.52 16.38 5.56
N LEU A 273 12.97 15.29 5.02
CA LEU A 273 13.66 14.48 4.03
C LEU A 273 13.40 15.02 2.62
N PRO A 274 14.46 15.27 1.83
CA PRO A 274 14.27 15.67 0.44
C PRO A 274 13.69 14.55 -0.42
N GLU A 275 13.82 13.29 0.01
CA GLU A 275 13.37 12.10 -0.71
C GLU A 275 12.86 11.02 0.27
N ARG A 276 11.90 10.22 -0.19
CA ARG A 276 11.37 9.05 0.53
C ARG A 276 12.36 7.89 0.52
N LEU A 277 12.26 7.04 1.54
CA LEU A 277 13.12 5.87 1.71
C LEU A 277 12.59 4.69 0.87
N ILE A 278 12.91 4.73 -0.43
CA ILE A 278 12.38 3.78 -1.42
C ILE A 278 13.48 2.85 -1.92
N PHE A 279 13.28 1.55 -1.75
CA PHE A 279 14.05 0.50 -2.43
C PHE A 279 13.33 0.06 -3.70
N ARG A 280 14.12 -0.26 -4.73
CA ARG A 280 13.63 -0.87 -5.97
C ARG A 280 14.51 -2.06 -6.34
N LEU A 281 13.88 -3.14 -6.77
CA LEU A 281 14.56 -4.33 -7.26
C LEU A 281 13.95 -4.70 -8.61
N ARG A 282 14.78 -4.92 -9.62
CA ARG A 282 14.35 -5.50 -10.89
C ARG A 282 14.85 -6.93 -10.98
N SER A 283 14.13 -7.78 -11.70
CA SER A 283 14.59 -9.15 -11.95
C SER A 283 15.98 -9.19 -12.61
N MET A 284 16.26 -8.21 -13.47
CA MET A 284 17.53 -8.03 -14.17
C MET A 284 18.71 -7.69 -13.25
N ASP A 285 18.45 -7.27 -12.00
CA ASP A 285 19.49 -6.92 -11.04
C ASP A 285 19.93 -8.16 -10.21
N ILE A 286 19.36 -9.34 -10.46
CA ILE A 286 19.61 -10.56 -9.71
C ILE A 286 20.25 -11.61 -10.63
N TYR A 287 21.46 -12.03 -10.27
CA TYR A 287 22.30 -12.89 -11.09
C TYR A 287 22.72 -14.14 -10.33
N GLN A 288 22.91 -15.22 -11.08
CA GLN A 288 23.52 -16.42 -10.57
C GLN A 288 25.04 -16.31 -10.69
N CYS A 289 25.75 -16.60 -9.60
CA CYS A 289 27.20 -16.65 -9.62
C CYS A 289 27.65 -17.86 -10.45
N SER A 290 28.27 -17.64 -11.61
CA SER A 290 28.84 -18.75 -12.39
C SER A 290 30.13 -19.24 -11.74
N THR A 291 30.26 -20.56 -11.58
CA THR A 291 31.48 -21.21 -11.08
C THR A 291 32.60 -21.21 -12.13
N SER A 292 32.31 -20.86 -13.38
CA SER A 292 33.21 -20.97 -14.54
C SER A 292 33.81 -19.64 -15.02
N GLY A 293 33.44 -18.49 -14.43
CA GLY A 293 33.96 -17.17 -14.85
C GLY A 293 33.42 -16.65 -16.18
N GLU A 294 32.55 -17.42 -16.85
CA GLU A 294 31.81 -16.99 -18.03
C GLU A 294 30.44 -16.48 -17.57
N ARG A 295 30.15 -15.21 -17.90
CA ARG A 295 28.90 -14.42 -17.76
C ARG A 295 27.93 -14.83 -16.62
N ALA A 296 27.67 -13.88 -15.73
CA ALA A 296 26.59 -14.01 -14.76
C ALA A 296 25.22 -14.01 -15.50
N ASP A 297 24.49 -15.12 -15.41
CA ASP A 297 23.15 -15.25 -15.97
C ASP A 297 22.12 -14.62 -15.02
N VAL A 298 21.10 -13.96 -15.58
CA VAL A 298 19.99 -13.40 -14.80
C VAL A 298 19.16 -14.55 -14.22
N CYS A 299 18.88 -14.51 -12.92
CA CYS A 299 18.13 -15.57 -12.23
C CYS A 299 16.68 -15.72 -12.73
N PHE A 300 16.06 -14.63 -13.17
CA PHE A 300 14.65 -14.58 -13.57
C PHE A 300 14.50 -13.86 -14.91
N SER A 301 14.49 -14.63 -15.99
CA SER A 301 14.32 -14.09 -17.33
C SER A 301 12.84 -13.77 -17.58
N LEU A 302 12.44 -12.54 -17.26
CA LEU A 302 11.10 -12.02 -17.51
C LEU A 302 10.98 -11.35 -18.88
N ILE A 303 11.65 -11.94 -19.88
CA ILE A 303 11.72 -11.46 -21.25
C ILE A 303 11.00 -12.48 -22.13
N GLY A 304 10.18 -12.01 -23.06
CA GLY A 304 9.41 -12.85 -23.94
C GLY A 304 8.24 -12.09 -24.57
N ARG A 305 7.80 -12.51 -25.76
CA ARG A 305 6.58 -12.00 -26.38
C ARG A 305 5.45 -12.96 -26.04
N TRP A 306 4.26 -12.46 -25.77
CA TRP A 306 3.10 -13.32 -25.52
C TRP A 306 2.48 -13.75 -26.85
N ASP A 307 3.32 -14.36 -27.69
CA ASP A 307 2.97 -14.80 -29.05
C ASP A 307 2.52 -16.28 -29.07
N SER A 308 2.88 -17.06 -28.03
CA SER A 308 2.48 -18.46 -27.86
C SER A 308 2.17 -18.83 -26.41
N GLU A 309 1.41 -19.91 -26.21
CA GLU A 309 1.13 -20.47 -24.88
C GLU A 309 2.42 -20.83 -24.12
N ALA A 310 3.41 -21.39 -24.82
CA ALA A 310 4.69 -21.78 -24.23
C ALA A 310 5.47 -20.57 -23.69
N ASP A 311 5.48 -19.45 -24.42
CA ASP A 311 6.14 -18.21 -23.97
C ASP A 311 5.47 -17.64 -22.72
N ILE A 312 4.13 -17.69 -22.67
CA ILE A 312 3.37 -17.20 -21.52
C ILE A 312 3.58 -18.10 -20.29
N GLN A 313 3.62 -19.43 -20.49
CA GLN A 313 3.93 -20.38 -19.41
C GLN A 313 5.36 -20.16 -18.87
N ASP A 314 6.34 -19.92 -19.73
CA ASP A 314 7.70 -19.64 -19.29
C ASP A 314 7.79 -18.30 -18.55
N PHE A 315 7.09 -17.28 -19.02
CA PHE A 315 6.98 -16.01 -18.32
C PHE A 315 6.39 -16.20 -16.91
N PHE A 316 5.25 -16.89 -16.77
CA PHE A 316 4.63 -17.11 -15.46
C PHE A 316 5.50 -17.95 -14.52
N ARG A 317 6.26 -18.91 -15.04
CA ARG A 317 7.22 -19.69 -14.25
C ARG A 317 8.33 -18.79 -13.68
N ASN A 318 8.92 -17.95 -14.51
CA ASN A 318 9.94 -16.98 -14.09
C ASN A 318 9.35 -15.93 -13.14
N LEU A 319 8.13 -15.48 -13.38
CA LEU A 319 7.42 -14.52 -12.52
C LEU A 319 7.18 -15.10 -11.14
N ASN A 320 6.68 -16.35 -11.07
CA ASN A 320 6.51 -17.06 -9.80
C ASN A 320 7.83 -17.17 -9.04
N ALA A 321 8.91 -17.58 -9.72
CA ALA A 321 10.22 -17.70 -9.10
C ALA A 321 10.73 -16.35 -8.55
N TYR A 322 10.54 -15.27 -9.30
CA TYR A 322 10.93 -13.92 -8.88
C TYR A 322 10.10 -13.41 -7.68
N ILE A 323 8.78 -13.61 -7.72
CA ILE A 323 7.87 -13.26 -6.61
C ILE A 323 8.28 -14.04 -5.35
N ASN A 324 8.50 -15.35 -5.48
CA ASN A 324 8.94 -16.19 -4.37
C ASN A 324 10.26 -15.70 -3.78
N PHE A 325 11.23 -15.32 -4.63
CA PHE A 325 12.48 -14.74 -4.18
C PHE A 325 12.27 -13.45 -3.37
N ILE A 326 11.44 -12.53 -3.88
CA ILE A 326 11.09 -11.29 -3.18
C ILE A 326 10.47 -11.60 -1.81
N PHE A 327 9.40 -12.39 -1.77
CA PHE A 327 8.67 -12.63 -0.52
C PHE A 327 9.49 -13.44 0.48
N PHE A 328 10.33 -14.37 0.01
CA PHE A 328 11.21 -15.14 0.88
C PHE A 328 12.25 -14.26 1.57
N HIS A 329 12.87 -13.33 0.84
CA HIS A 329 13.94 -12.49 1.39
C HIS A 329 13.43 -11.20 2.05
N LEU A 330 12.40 -10.59 1.47
CA LEU A 330 11.97 -9.22 1.79
C LEU A 330 10.55 -9.13 2.34
N GLY A 331 9.75 -10.18 2.19
CA GLY A 331 8.39 -10.22 2.74
C GLY A 331 8.39 -10.05 4.26
N GLN A 332 7.24 -9.62 4.81
CA GLN A 332 7.04 -9.41 6.25
C GLN A 332 7.93 -8.34 6.90
N GLY A 333 8.52 -7.41 6.15
CA GLY A 333 9.36 -6.36 6.74
C GLY A 333 10.75 -6.84 7.14
N ARG A 334 11.30 -7.84 6.45
CA ARG A 334 12.67 -8.37 6.69
C ARG A 334 13.77 -7.40 6.24
N LEU A 335 13.82 -6.23 6.86
CA LEU A 335 14.81 -5.18 6.59
C LEU A 335 16.24 -5.63 6.92
N GLN A 336 16.42 -6.68 7.74
CA GLN A 336 17.74 -7.27 8.02
C GLN A 336 18.35 -7.94 6.78
N ALA A 337 17.53 -8.49 5.87
CA ALA A 337 18.03 -9.05 4.62
C ALA A 337 18.58 -7.94 3.71
N LEU A 338 17.83 -6.85 3.58
CA LEU A 338 18.25 -5.64 2.86
C LEU A 338 19.53 -5.04 3.47
N GLN A 339 19.60 -5.00 4.80
CA GLN A 339 20.78 -4.57 5.51
C GLN A 339 21.97 -5.47 5.18
N ALA A 340 21.84 -6.80 5.28
CA ALA A 340 22.90 -7.73 4.93
C ALA A 340 23.40 -7.53 3.49
N TRP A 341 22.49 -7.37 2.53
CA TRP A 341 22.85 -7.13 1.13
C TRP A 341 23.66 -5.84 0.95
N ALA A 342 23.30 -4.76 1.63
CA ALA A 342 24.07 -3.50 1.59
C ALA A 342 25.49 -3.62 2.17
N TYR A 343 25.73 -4.62 3.02
CA TYR A 343 27.07 -4.95 3.55
C TYR A 343 27.79 -6.03 2.71
N GLY A 344 27.19 -6.48 1.60
CA GLY A 344 27.76 -7.48 0.70
C GLY A 344 27.43 -8.92 1.05
N ASP A 345 26.62 -9.16 2.08
CA ASP A 345 26.26 -10.49 2.56
C ASP A 345 25.00 -10.98 1.83
N MET A 346 25.25 -11.44 0.60
CA MET A 346 24.24 -11.90 -0.36
C MET A 346 23.84 -13.37 -0.14
N PRO A 347 22.67 -13.82 -0.65
CA PRO A 347 22.28 -15.22 -0.60
C PRO A 347 23.30 -16.12 -1.35
N PRO A 348 23.46 -17.40 -0.94
CA PRO A 348 24.42 -18.30 -1.58
C PRO A 348 24.18 -18.43 -3.10
N ASN A 349 25.26 -18.35 -3.88
CA ASN A 349 25.24 -18.43 -5.35
C ASN A 349 24.41 -17.36 -6.06
N ILE A 350 23.98 -16.31 -5.36
CA ILE A 350 23.24 -15.19 -5.92
C ILE A 350 24.04 -13.91 -5.73
N LYS A 351 24.09 -13.09 -6.77
CA LYS A 351 24.58 -11.72 -6.70
C LYS A 351 23.42 -10.77 -7.00
N ILE A 352 23.24 -9.77 -6.14
CA ILE A 352 22.25 -8.71 -6.33
C ILE A 352 23.02 -7.43 -6.60
N ASP A 353 22.77 -6.79 -7.74
CA ASP A 353 23.39 -5.51 -8.10
C ASP A 353 22.56 -4.38 -7.49
N LEU A 354 23.01 -3.91 -6.32
CA LEU A 354 22.35 -2.82 -5.61
C LEU A 354 22.82 -1.48 -6.15
N ASP A 355 21.87 -0.56 -6.34
CA ASP A 355 22.20 0.83 -6.60
C ASP A 355 22.92 1.41 -5.38
N PHE A 356 24.06 2.10 -5.59
CA PHE A 356 24.87 2.66 -4.50
C PHE A 356 24.05 3.56 -3.55
N ARG A 357 23.00 4.22 -4.05
CA ARG A 357 22.11 5.07 -3.23
C ARG A 357 21.42 4.26 -2.15
N PHE A 358 21.02 3.04 -2.51
CA PHE A 358 20.39 2.12 -1.58
C PHE A 358 21.38 1.56 -0.58
N GLU A 359 22.59 1.19 -1.02
CA GLU A 359 23.65 0.73 -0.10
C GLU A 359 23.96 1.79 0.96
N LEU A 360 24.19 3.04 0.53
CA LEU A 360 24.43 4.17 1.43
C LEU A 360 23.24 4.41 2.38
N MET A 361 22.01 4.36 1.87
CA MET A 361 20.81 4.53 2.68
C MET A 361 20.69 3.45 3.76
N MET A 362 20.89 2.17 3.44
CA MET A 362 20.79 1.08 4.41
C MET A 362 21.91 1.13 5.46
N ILE A 363 23.13 1.50 5.06
CA ILE A 363 24.24 1.70 6.00
C ILE A 363 23.95 2.89 6.93
N ALA A 364 23.40 3.99 6.40
CA ALA A 364 22.95 5.13 7.20
C ALA A 364 21.85 4.76 8.20
N LEU A 365 20.85 3.98 7.77
CA LEU A 365 19.82 3.46 8.67
C LEU A 365 20.41 2.59 9.79
N SER A 366 21.52 1.89 9.52
CA SER A 366 22.28 1.10 10.51
C SER A 366 23.12 1.93 11.47
N GLN A 367 23.17 3.25 11.27
CA GLN A 367 23.99 4.20 12.05
C GLN A 367 25.51 3.89 12.03
N ASP A 368 26.00 3.22 10.98
CA ASP A 368 27.42 2.90 10.83
C ASP A 368 28.14 3.98 10.00
N THR A 369 28.68 4.98 10.70
CA THR A 369 29.40 6.10 10.07
C THR A 369 30.67 5.64 9.34
N VAL A 370 31.34 4.60 9.85
CA VAL A 370 32.63 4.16 9.30
C VAL A 370 32.40 3.43 7.97
N GLN A 371 31.44 2.51 7.97
CA GLN A 371 31.07 1.79 6.75
C GLN A 371 30.45 2.74 5.72
N LEU A 372 29.69 3.76 6.14
CA LEU A 372 29.09 4.73 5.21
C LEU A 372 30.16 5.50 4.45
N GLU A 373 31.16 6.03 5.15
CA GLU A 373 32.29 6.73 4.54
C GLU A 373 33.08 5.80 3.61
N GLN A 374 33.35 4.57 4.05
CA GLN A 374 34.07 3.59 3.24
C GLN A 374 33.33 3.24 1.95
N CYS A 375 32.02 2.99 2.03
CA CYS A 375 31.17 2.69 0.88
C CYS A 375 31.15 3.86 -0.12
N TYR A 376 30.97 5.10 0.38
CA TYR A 376 31.03 6.30 -0.44
C TYR A 376 32.38 6.46 -1.16
N GLN A 377 33.51 6.28 -0.46
CA GLN A 377 34.84 6.39 -1.06
C GLN A 377 35.08 5.31 -2.12
N ASN A 378 34.64 4.08 -1.88
CA ASN A 378 34.75 2.98 -2.86
C ASN A 378 34.02 3.32 -4.16
N HIS A 379 32.77 3.79 -4.07
CA HIS A 379 31.99 4.21 -5.25
C HIS A 379 32.59 5.43 -5.94
N LYS A 380 33.12 6.39 -5.18
CA LYS A 380 33.80 7.57 -5.74
C LYS A 380 35.01 7.18 -6.57
N VAL A 381 35.83 6.24 -6.06
CA VAL A 381 36.98 5.70 -6.79
C VAL A 381 36.52 4.97 -8.05
N LEU A 382 35.52 4.10 -7.95
CA LEU A 382 35.01 3.31 -9.07
C LEU A 382 34.42 4.18 -10.19
N LEU A 383 33.59 5.16 -9.85
CA LEU A 383 33.01 6.11 -10.82
C LEU A 383 34.09 6.96 -11.49
N THR A 384 35.10 7.40 -10.73
CA THR A 384 36.22 8.19 -11.27
C THR A 384 37.08 7.37 -12.23
N GLN A 385 37.43 6.13 -11.85
CA GLN A 385 38.21 5.22 -12.69
C GLN A 385 37.48 4.86 -13.99
N ASN A 386 36.16 4.67 -13.92
CA ASN A 386 35.32 4.37 -15.08
C ASN A 386 34.95 5.60 -15.92
N LYS A 387 35.48 6.79 -15.60
CA LYS A 387 35.16 8.07 -16.27
C LYS A 387 33.65 8.32 -16.38
N ALA A 388 32.92 8.03 -15.30
CA ALA A 388 31.49 8.30 -15.20
C ALA A 388 31.18 9.78 -15.46
N ARG A 389 29.94 10.09 -15.84
CA ARG A 389 29.57 11.47 -16.15
C ARG A 389 29.59 12.30 -14.87
N ALA A 390 29.82 13.61 -14.99
CA ALA A 390 29.79 14.54 -13.86
C ALA A 390 28.47 14.46 -13.06
N HIS A 391 27.35 14.16 -13.75
CA HIS A 391 26.06 13.93 -13.11
C HIS A 391 26.07 12.73 -12.15
N ASP A 392 26.69 11.61 -12.53
CA ASP A 392 26.69 10.38 -11.72
C ASP A 392 27.53 10.59 -10.44
N LEU A 393 28.62 11.36 -10.53
CA LEU A 393 29.41 11.79 -9.37
C LEU A 393 28.63 12.78 -8.48
N GLY A 394 27.89 13.72 -9.08
CA GLY A 394 27.02 14.63 -8.34
C GLY A 394 25.95 13.90 -7.54
N LEU A 395 25.32 12.89 -8.15
CA LEU A 395 24.32 12.04 -7.51
C LEU A 395 24.89 11.26 -6.32
N LEU A 396 26.13 10.77 -6.42
CA LEU A 396 26.82 10.12 -5.30
C LEU A 396 27.02 11.08 -4.11
N GLU A 397 27.48 12.31 -4.37
CA GLU A 397 27.68 13.33 -3.33
C GLU A 397 26.36 13.74 -2.67
N GLU A 398 25.30 13.90 -3.45
CA GLU A 398 23.95 14.20 -2.95
C GLU A 398 23.41 13.06 -2.08
N SER A 399 23.58 11.80 -2.52
CA SER A 399 23.13 10.61 -1.80
C SER A 399 23.90 10.40 -0.49
N TYR A 400 25.20 10.71 -0.48
CA TYR A 400 26.00 10.65 0.74
C TYR A 400 25.58 11.72 1.75
N LYS A 401 25.37 12.97 1.31
CA LYS A 401 24.84 14.05 2.17
C LYS A 401 23.44 13.74 2.70
N PHE A 402 22.58 13.19 1.85
CA PHE A 402 21.27 12.69 2.26
C PHE A 402 21.40 11.64 3.36
N SER A 403 22.30 10.67 3.18
CA SER A 403 22.57 9.59 4.14
C SER A 403 23.05 10.12 5.49
N GLN A 404 23.95 11.12 5.51
CA GLN A 404 24.37 11.79 6.74
C GLN A 404 23.21 12.49 7.48
N LYS A 405 22.31 13.14 6.73
CA LYS A 405 21.10 13.76 7.30
C LYS A 405 20.14 12.71 7.84
N LEU A 406 19.92 11.63 7.08
CA LEU A 406 19.08 10.50 7.48
C LEU A 406 19.56 9.89 8.80
N MET A 407 20.87 9.63 8.93
CA MET A 407 21.47 9.13 10.18
C MET A 407 21.10 9.98 11.39
N LYS A 408 21.17 11.32 11.25
CA LYS A 408 20.80 12.23 12.34
C LYS A 408 19.31 12.10 12.70
N ILE A 409 18.43 12.09 11.69
CA ILE A 409 16.99 11.98 11.89
C ILE A 409 16.63 10.68 12.62
N VAL A 410 17.14 9.53 12.15
CA VAL A 410 16.80 8.23 12.76
C VAL A 410 17.44 8.02 14.12
N LYS A 411 18.59 8.65 14.37
CA LYS A 411 19.23 8.67 15.69
C LYS A 411 18.40 9.47 16.69
N ASP A 412 17.98 10.67 16.30
CA ASP A 412 17.19 11.57 17.16
C ASP A 412 15.79 10.96 17.43
N ALA A 413 15.21 10.27 16.45
CA ALA A 413 13.92 9.58 16.56
C ALA A 413 14.01 8.21 17.25
N GLY A 414 15.20 7.62 17.39
CA GLY A 414 15.39 6.29 17.96
C GLY A 414 14.85 5.14 17.08
N THR A 415 14.74 5.37 15.76
CA THR A 415 14.11 4.46 14.79
C THR A 415 15.10 3.72 13.91
N GLY A 416 16.40 4.00 14.02
CA GLY A 416 17.45 3.36 13.22
C GLY A 416 17.49 1.84 13.38
N LEU A 417 18.05 1.17 12.37
CA LEU A 417 18.36 -0.26 12.44
C LEU A 417 19.41 -0.52 13.53
N GLN A 418 19.36 -1.73 14.07
CA GLN A 418 20.47 -2.23 14.88
C GLN A 418 21.74 -2.32 14.03
N PRO A 419 22.93 -2.11 14.62
CA PRO A 419 24.19 -2.30 13.91
C PRO A 419 24.26 -3.66 13.25
N TYR A 420 24.76 -3.70 12.02
CA TYR A 420 24.93 -4.96 11.32
C TYR A 420 26.01 -5.81 11.99
N ILE A 421 25.68 -7.06 12.30
CA ILE A 421 26.63 -8.05 12.82
C ILE A 421 26.68 -9.17 11.81
N LYS A 422 27.86 -9.37 11.23
CA LYS A 422 28.11 -10.49 10.32
C LYS A 422 28.02 -11.81 11.08
N ASN A 423 27.14 -12.69 10.64
CA ASN A 423 26.97 -14.03 11.18
C ASN A 423 27.96 -15.03 10.58
#